data_AF-A0A966ZCM9-F1
#
_entry.id   AF-A0A966ZCM9-F1
#
_cell.length_a   1.000
_cell.length_b   1.000
_cell.length_c   1.000
_cell.angle_alpha   90.00
_cell.angle_beta   90.00
_cell.angle_gamma   90.00
#
_symmetry.space_group_name_H-M   'P 1'
#
loop_
_entity.id
_entity.type
_entity.pdbx_description
1 polymer ?
#
loop_
_entity_poly.entity_id
_entity_poly.type
_entity_poly.pdbx_seq_one_letter_code
_entity_poly.pdbx_strand_id
1 'polypeptide(L)' 'MKTILLLVCSNIFMTLAWYGHLKFRWLEGKSLLFVILFSWGIAFFEYCLMVPANRAGYFSGGFTGYQLKIIQECITL' A
#
# COMPACT_ATOMS: atom_id res chain seq x y z
N MET A 1 4.58 -10.49 -14.26
CA MET A 1 5.54 -9.45 -13.80
C MET A 1 4.87 -8.15 -13.38
N LYS A 2 3.88 -7.61 -14.14
CA LYS A 2 3.17 -6.37 -13.78
C LYS A 2 2.53 -6.37 -12.38
N THR A 3 1.95 -7.50 -11.95
CA THR A 3 1.38 -7.66 -10.60
C THR A 3 2.38 -7.35 -9.50
N ILE A 4 3.56 -7.98 -9.50
CA ILE A 4 4.58 -7.79 -8.46
C ILE A 4 5.04 -6.34 -8.41
N LEU A 5 5.28 -5.70 -9.57
CA LEU A 5 5.69 -4.30 -9.62
C LEU A 5 4.66 -3.38 -8.96
N LEU A 6 3.37 -3.57 -9.27
CA LEU A 6 2.29 -2.80 -8.67
C LEU A 6 2.16 -3.06 -7.16
N LEU A 7 2.32 -4.31 -6.71
CA LEU A 7 2.31 -4.68 -5.30
C LEU A 7 3.47 -4.03 -4.53
N VAL A 8 4.67 -3.97 -5.12
CA VAL A 8 5.82 -3.25 -4.55
C VAL A 8 5.55 -1.75 -4.48
N CYS A 9 5.05 -1.14 -5.56
CA CYS A 9 4.69 0.28 -5.56
C CYS A 9 3.62 0.58 -4.50
N SER A 10 2.62 -0.29 -4.35
CA SER A 10 1.59 -0.18 -3.30
C SER A 10 2.19 -0.19 -1.90
N ASN A 11 3.16 -1.08 -1.65
CA ASN A 11 3.81 -1.20 -0.35
C ASN A 11 4.58 0.09 0.05
N ILE A 12 5.14 0.82 -0.91
CA ILE A 12 5.74 2.13 -0.65
C ILE A 12 4.70 3.10 -0.10
N PHE A 13 3.51 3.18 -0.71
CA PHE A 13 2.42 4.03 -0.22
C PHE A 13 1.88 3.56 1.14
N MET A 14 1.77 2.26 1.36
CA MET A 14 1.40 1.69 2.67
C MET A 14 2.38 2.16 3.77
N THR A 15 3.69 2.03 3.52
CA THR A 15 4.73 2.45 4.47
C THR A 15 4.68 3.95 4.73
N LEU A 16 4.43 4.77 3.70
CA LEU A 16 4.25 6.22 3.85
C LEU A 16 2.98 6.57 4.64
N ALA A 17 1.87 5.88 4.40
CA ALA A 17 0.62 6.12 5.12
C ALA A 17 0.74 5.80 6.61
N TRP A 18 1.45 4.72 6.95
CA TRP A 18 1.61 4.24 8.32
C TRP A 18 2.69 4.99 9.11
N TYR A 19 3.85 5.26 8.50
CA TYR A 19 5.01 5.79 9.22
C TYR A 19 5.47 7.17 8.76
N GLY A 20 5.00 7.66 7.60
CA GLY A 20 5.42 8.95 7.06
C GLY A 20 5.16 10.10 8.03
N HIS A 21 4.01 10.08 8.70
CA HIS A 21 3.64 11.13 9.67
C HIS A 21 4.55 11.19 10.91
N LEU A 22 5.26 10.10 11.25
CA LEU A 22 6.23 10.08 12.35
C LEU A 22 7.58 10.69 11.94
N LYS A 23 7.91 10.64 10.65
CA LYS A 23 9.19 11.12 10.10
C LYS A 23 9.14 12.58 9.68
N PHE A 24 7.96 13.07 9.30
CA PHE A 24 7.77 14.42 8.79
C PHE A 24 7.54 15.42 9.93
N ARG A 25 8.58 16.21 10.24
CA ARG A 25 8.52 17.28 11.24
C ARG A 25 7.42 18.33 11.00
N TRP A 26 6.91 18.48 9.78
CA TRP A 26 5.80 19.41 9.52
C TRP A 26 4.43 18.87 9.98
N LEU A 27 4.32 17.56 10.21
CA LEU A 27 3.14 16.90 10.76
C LEU A 27 3.21 16.82 12.30
N GLU A 28 4.37 17.12 12.87
CA GLU A 28 4.60 17.21 14.31
C GLU A 28 3.75 18.36 14.90
N GLY A 29 2.90 18.03 15.88
CA GLY A 29 1.97 18.99 16.50
C GLY A 29 0.66 19.24 15.72
N LYS A 30 0.43 18.58 14.57
CA LYS A 30 -0.89 18.58 13.92
C LYS A 30 -1.90 17.78 14.77
N SER A 31 -3.18 18.12 14.66
CA SER A 31 -4.23 17.34 15.32
C SER A 31 -4.26 15.91 14.79
N LEU A 32 -4.58 14.96 15.67
CA LEU A 32 -4.67 13.54 15.33
C LEU A 32 -5.64 13.30 14.16
N LEU A 33 -6.75 14.06 14.12
CA LEU A 33 -7.72 14.00 13.01
C LEU A 33 -7.08 14.40 11.67
N PHE A 34 -6.25 15.45 11.64
CA PHE A 34 -5.56 15.87 10.42
C PHE A 34 -4.60 14.78 9.92
N VAL A 35 -3.83 14.19 10.83
CA VAL A 35 -2.89 13.10 10.49
C VAL A 35 -3.63 11.88 9.95
N ILE A 36 -4.76 11.49 10.57
CA ILE A 36 -5.60 10.38 10.08
C ILE A 36 -6.09 10.65 8.66
N LEU A 37 -6.68 11.82 8.41
CA LEU A 37 -7.20 12.16 7.08
C LEU A 37 -6.09 12.21 6.02
N PHE A 38 -4.92 12.71 6.39
CA PHE A 38 -3.76 12.73 5.50
C PHE A 38 -3.28 11.30 5.16
N SER A 39 -3.15 10.44 6.17
CA SER A 39 -2.81 9.02 5.99
C SER A 39 -3.85 8.28 5.14
N TRP A 40 -5.15 8.57 5.30
CA TRP A 40 -6.20 8.03 4.43
C TRP A 40 -6.04 8.50 2.98
N GLY A 41 -5.66 9.76 2.76
CA GLY A 41 -5.36 10.27 1.43
C GLY A 41 -4.22 9.50 0.74
N ILE A 42 -3.18 9.11 1.48
CA ILE A 42 -2.09 8.27 0.96
C ILE A 42 -2.57 6.84 0.71
N ALA A 43 -3.32 6.26 1.66
CA ALA A 43 -3.88 4.91 1.52
C ALA A 43 -4.79 4.76 0.30
N PHE A 44 -5.48 5.83 -0.13
CA PHE A 44 -6.24 5.80 -1.37
C PHE A 44 -5.38 5.42 -2.60
N PHE A 45 -4.18 6.00 -2.74
CA PHE A 45 -3.27 5.69 -3.84
C PHE A 45 -2.68 4.28 -3.74
N GLU A 46 -2.44 3.81 -2.51
CA GLU A 46 -2.09 2.42 -2.22
C GLU A 46 -3.16 1.47 -2.78
N TYR A 47 -4.43 1.68 -2.45
CA TYR A 47 -5.54 0.89 -3.01
C TYR A 47 -5.67 0.97 -4.54
N CYS A 48 -5.41 2.14 -5.13
CA CYS A 48 -5.41 2.29 -6.60
C CYS A 48 -4.40 1.38 -7.30
N LEU A 49 -3.36 0.91 -6.60
CA LEU A 49 -2.35 -0.02 -7.13
C LEU A 49 -2.60 -1.46 -6.66
N MET A 50 -2.90 -1.65 -5.37
CA MET A 50 -3.15 -2.94 -4.75
C MET A 50 -4.31 -3.70 -5.44
N VAL A 51 -5.44 -3.03 -5.64
CA VAL A 51 -6.67 -3.65 -6.17
C VAL A 51 -6.48 -4.15 -7.61
N PRO A 52 -6.01 -3.34 -8.58
CA PRO A 52 -5.78 -3.85 -9.93
C PRO A 52 -4.66 -4.89 -9.98
N ALA A 53 -3.63 -4.79 -9.14
CA ALA A 53 -2.57 -5.78 -9.07
C ALA A 53 -3.11 -7.16 -8.66
N ASN A 54 -3.88 -7.22 -7.58
CA ASN A 54 -4.46 -8.47 -7.09
C ASN A 54 -5.49 -9.04 -8.05
N ARG A 55 -6.36 -8.20 -8.64
CA ARG A 55 -7.33 -8.65 -9.66
C ARG A 55 -6.62 -9.20 -10.90
N ALA A 56 -5.63 -8.50 -11.43
CA ALA A 56 -4.87 -8.96 -12.58
C ALA A 56 -4.06 -10.23 -12.26
N GLY A 57 -3.46 -10.31 -11.08
CA GLY A 57 -2.74 -11.49 -10.61
C GLY A 57 -3.64 -12.72 -10.50
N TYR A 58 -4.86 -12.55 -9.98
CA TYR A 58 -5.83 -13.62 -9.81
C TYR A 58 -6.45 -14.09 -11.13
N PHE A 59 -6.99 -13.17 -11.94
CA PHE A 59 -7.73 -13.54 -13.16
C PHE A 59 -6.85 -13.76 -14.39
N SER A 60 -5.72 -13.07 -14.50
CA SER A 60 -4.85 -13.12 -15.69
C SER A 60 -3.47 -13.71 -15.41
N GLY A 61 -3.01 -13.66 -14.16
CA GLY A 61 -1.69 -14.16 -13.75
C GLY A 61 -1.68 -15.61 -13.28
N GLY A 62 -2.85 -16.24 -13.09
CA GLY A 62 -2.96 -17.62 -12.60
C GLY A 62 -2.58 -17.80 -11.12
N PHE A 63 -2.41 -16.71 -10.36
CA PHE A 63 -2.13 -16.80 -8.94
C PHE A 63 -3.42 -17.09 -8.15
N THR A 64 -3.31 -17.95 -7.15
CA THR A 64 -4.35 -18.06 -6.13
C THR A 64 -4.30 -16.87 -5.16
N GLY A 65 -5.42 -16.60 -4.48
CA GLY A 65 -5.46 -15.54 -3.46
C GLY A 65 -4.43 -15.76 -2.34
N TYR A 66 -4.17 -17.02 -2.00
CA TYR A 66 -3.15 -17.38 -1.01
C TYR A 66 -1.73 -17.03 -1.47
N GLN A 67 -1.38 -17.33 -2.73
CA GLN A 67 -0.09 -16.95 -3.29
C GLN A 67 0.10 -15.44 -3.36
N LEU A 68 -0.95 -14.69 -3.72
CA LEU A 68 -0.90 -13.22 -3.72
C LEU A 68 -0.65 -12.67 -2.32
N LYS A 69 -1.26 -13.27 -1.29
CA LYS A 69 -1.00 -12.90 0.10
C LYS A 69 0.45 -13.18 0.48
N ILE A 70 1.00 -14.36 0.18
CA ILE A 70 2.41 -14.66 0.44
C ILE A 70 3.33 -13.65 -0.24
N ILE A 71 3.07 -13.33 -1.51
CA ILE A 71 3.86 -12.32 -2.24
C ILE A 71 3.81 -10.97 -1.52
N GLN A 72 2.64 -10.54 -1.04
CA GLN A 72 2.50 -9.32 -0.26
C GLN A 72 3.30 -9.37 1.05
N GLU A 73 3.22 -10.46 1.81
CA GLU A 73 4.01 -10.63 3.04
C GLU A 73 5.52 -10.55 2.75
N CYS A 74 5.98 -11.18 1.67
CA CYS A 74 7.39 -11.10 1.24
C CYS A 74 7.81 -9.70 0.80
N ILE A 75 6.88 -8.86 0.32
CA ILE A 75 7.15 -7.48 -0.07
C ILE A 75 7.15 -6.55 1.15
N THR A 76 6.34 -6.85 2.16
CA THR A 76 6.19 -6.03 3.37
C THR A 76 7.28 -6.23 4.42
N LEU A 77 7.92 -7.41 4.44
CA LEU A 77 9.00 -7.78 5.38
C LEU A 77 10.35 -7.24 4.92
#